data_AF-A0A3B0BF35-F1
#
_entry.id   AF-A0A3B0BF35-F1
#
_cell.length_a   1.000
_cell.length_b   1.000
_cell.length_c   1.000
_cell.angle_alpha   90.00
_cell.angle_beta   90.00
_cell.angle_gamma   90.00
#
_symmetry.space_group_name_H-M   'P 1'
#
loop_
_entity.id
_entity.type
_entity.pdbx_description
1 polymer ?
#
loop_
_entity_poly.entity_id
_entity_poly.type
_entity_poly.pdbx_seq_one_letter_code
_entity_poly.pdbx_strand_id
1 'polypeptide(L)'
;MKAAAYNQARSTLADAGSRTAAKSHPIHGKTDVPVSYGTSLLAAARDEFRQADKKLPAKDKKSDMSIAHYNAVHSAAKTMGIDTW
;
A
#
# COMPACT_ATOMS: atom_id res chain seq x y z
N MET A 1 0.65 10.00 -11.99
CA MET A 1 1.14 9.99 -10.59
C MET A 1 2.65 10.07 -10.61
N LYS A 2 3.28 10.79 -9.68
CA LYS A 2 4.74 10.93 -9.64
C LYS A 2 5.42 9.61 -9.28
N ALA A 3 6.49 9.26 -9.98
CA ALA A 3 7.25 8.03 -9.69
C ALA A 3 7.84 8.03 -8.27
N ALA A 4 8.26 9.20 -7.78
CA ALA A 4 8.73 9.36 -6.40
C ALA A 4 7.65 9.02 -5.38
N ALA A 5 6.40 9.41 -5.61
CA ALA A 5 5.27 9.09 -4.75
C ALA A 5 4.99 7.59 -4.71
N TYR A 6 5.09 6.91 -5.85
CA TYR A 6 5.00 5.44 -5.91
C TYR A 6 6.12 4.78 -5.10
N ASN A 7 7.37 5.23 -5.24
CA ASN A 7 8.50 4.68 -4.51
C ASN A 7 8.37 4.88 -2.99
N GLN A 8 7.90 6.04 -2.57
CA GLN A 8 7.65 6.33 -1.16
C GLN A 8 6.51 5.47 -0.61
N ALA A 9 5.39 5.37 -1.32
CA ALA A 9 4.27 4.51 -0.94
C ALA A 9 4.69 3.03 -0.84
N ARG A 10 5.47 2.54 -1.80
CA ARG A 10 6.07 1.21 -1.77
C ARG A 10 6.91 1.01 -0.51
N SER A 11 7.76 1.97 -0.14
CA SER A 11 8.58 1.88 1.06
C SER A 11 7.72 1.78 2.32
N THR A 12 6.73 2.66 2.48
CA THR A 12 5.80 2.63 3.62
C THR A 12 5.08 1.29 3.76
N LEU A 13 4.63 0.71 2.65
CA LEU A 13 3.97 -0.59 2.65
C LEU A 13 4.94 -1.73 2.97
N ALA A 14 6.18 -1.67 2.48
CA ALA A 14 7.22 -2.66 2.78
C ALA A 14 7.61 -2.62 4.27
N ASP A 15 7.76 -1.42 4.86
CA ASP A 15 8.06 -1.24 6.28
C ASP A 15 6.91 -1.74 7.17
N ALA A 16 5.67 -1.62 6.70
CA ALA A 16 4.48 -2.19 7.34
C ALA A 16 4.35 -3.71 7.14
N GLY A 17 5.25 -4.36 6.40
CA GLY A 17 5.29 -5.81 6.22
C GLY A 17 4.64 -6.35 4.95
N SER A 18 4.27 -5.50 3.97
CA SER A 18 3.79 -5.99 2.67
C SER A 18 4.92 -6.64 1.89
N ARG A 19 4.73 -7.92 1.58
CA ARG A 19 5.68 -8.73 0.81
C ARG A 19 5.65 -8.35 -0.66
N THR A 20 4.47 -8.02 -1.19
CA THR A 20 4.33 -7.54 -2.57
C THR A 20 5.02 -6.19 -2.76
N ALA A 21 4.84 -5.25 -1.82
CA ALA A 21 5.54 -3.96 -1.88
C ALA A 21 7.07 -4.13 -1.81
N ALA A 22 7.56 -4.98 -0.90
CA ALA A 22 8.99 -5.28 -0.78
C ALA A 22 9.58 -5.88 -2.06
N LYS A 23 8.85 -6.79 -2.73
CA LYS A 23 9.28 -7.43 -3.99
C LYS A 23 9.13 -6.54 -5.22
N SER A 24 8.22 -5.58 -5.20
CA SER A 24 8.03 -4.65 -6.31
C SER A 24 9.30 -3.87 -6.61
N HIS A 25 9.54 -3.50 -7.88
CA HIS A 25 10.69 -2.69 -8.24
C HIS A 25 10.40 -1.20 -8.07
N PRO A 26 11.35 -0.40 -7.54
CA PRO A 26 11.23 1.05 -7.59
C PRO A 26 11.29 1.52 -9.04
N ILE A 27 10.67 2.67 -9.29
CA ILE A 27 10.67 3.30 -10.60
C ILE A 27 11.81 4.30 -10.67
N HIS A 28 12.66 4.13 -11.68
CA HIS A 28 13.79 4.99 -11.97
C HIS A 28 13.73 5.50 -13.42
N GLY A 29 14.24 6.70 -13.68
CA GLY A 29 14.30 7.29 -15.02
C GLY A 29 12.95 7.71 -15.62
N LYS A 30 11.87 7.70 -14.83
CA LYS A 30 10.55 8.21 -15.22
C LYS A 30 10.07 9.25 -14.23
N THR A 31 9.53 10.36 -14.73
CA THR A 31 8.94 11.41 -13.89
C THR A 31 7.57 10.99 -13.37
N ASP A 32 6.76 10.39 -14.24
CA ASP A 32 5.37 10.06 -13.99
C ASP A 32 5.05 8.65 -14.47
N VAL A 33 4.12 8.01 -13.78
CA VAL A 33 3.62 6.68 -14.09
C VAL A 33 2.09 6.64 -14.05
N PRO A 34 1.48 5.68 -14.76
CA PRO A 34 0.04 5.46 -14.70
C PRO A 34 -0.43 5.25 -13.27
N VAL A 35 -1.60 5.81 -12.93
CA VAL A 35 -2.22 5.62 -11.62
C VAL A 35 -2.47 4.14 -11.33
N SER A 36 -2.68 3.32 -12.37
CA SER A 36 -2.85 1.86 -12.27
C SER A 36 -1.71 1.14 -11.56
N TYR A 37 -0.49 1.67 -11.60
CA TYR A 37 0.63 1.10 -10.84
C TYR A 37 0.41 1.26 -9.34
N GLY A 38 -0.01 2.45 -8.91
CA GLY A 38 -0.30 2.74 -7.51
C GLY A 38 -1.52 1.99 -7.00
N THR A 39 -2.62 1.96 -7.78
CA THR A 39 -3.83 1.20 -7.38
C THR A 39 -3.54 -0.29 -7.27
N SER A 40 -2.74 -0.87 -8.18
CA SER A 40 -2.35 -2.28 -8.11
C SER A 40 -1.51 -2.58 -6.87
N LEU A 41 -0.56 -1.70 -6.53
CA LEU A 41 0.26 -1.82 -5.32
C LEU A 41 -0.60 -1.75 -4.05
N LEU A 42 -1.55 -0.81 -3.97
CA LEU A 42 -2.45 -0.64 -2.83
C LEU A 42 -3.40 -1.84 -2.67
N ALA A 43 -4.00 -2.31 -3.76
CA ALA A 43 -4.89 -3.46 -3.74
C ALA A 43 -4.17 -4.72 -3.26
N ALA A 44 -2.97 -4.99 -3.80
CA ALA A 44 -2.17 -6.14 -3.39
C ALA A 44 -1.76 -6.06 -1.91
N ALA A 45 -1.30 -4.90 -1.44
CA ALA A 45 -0.93 -4.72 -0.04
C ALA A 45 -2.14 -4.86 0.90
N ARG A 46 -3.30 -4.30 0.53
CA ARG A 46 -4.54 -4.46 1.28
C ARG A 46 -4.91 -5.92 1.44
N ASP A 47 -4.90 -6.69 0.37
CA ASP A 47 -5.31 -8.09 0.41
C ASP A 47 -4.30 -8.94 1.20
N GLU A 48 -3.00 -8.64 1.11
CA GLU A 48 -1.98 -9.25 1.97
C GLU A 48 -2.20 -8.95 3.46
N PHE A 49 -2.47 -7.69 3.81
CA PHE A 49 -2.70 -7.29 5.20
C PHE A 49 -3.98 -7.90 5.77
N ARG A 50 -5.06 -7.94 4.99
CA ARG A 50 -6.30 -8.65 5.38
C ARG A 50 -6.05 -10.12 5.67
N GLN A 51 -5.19 -10.77 4.89
CA GLN A 51 -4.81 -12.16 5.14
C GLN A 51 -3.97 -12.29 6.41
N ALA A 52 -3.00 -11.41 6.62
CA ALA A 52 -2.15 -11.41 7.81
C ALA A 52 -2.96 -11.20 9.10
N ASP A 53 -3.92 -10.28 9.07
CA ASP A 53 -4.74 -9.87 10.20
C ASP A 53 -6.02 -10.69 10.38
N LYS A 54 -6.17 -11.78 9.61
CA LYS A 54 -7.38 -12.61 9.64
C LYS A 54 -7.70 -13.13 11.03
N LYS A 55 -6.67 -13.42 11.84
CA LYS A 55 -6.80 -13.96 13.21
C LYS A 55 -7.10 -12.90 14.28
N LEU A 56 -6.99 -11.61 13.98
CA LEU A 56 -7.28 -10.57 14.96
C LEU A 56 -8.79 -10.52 15.27
N PRO A 57 -9.21 -10.09 16.47
CA PRO A 57 -10.60 -9.80 16.77
C PRO A 57 -11.13 -8.65 15.91
N ALA A 58 -12.43 -8.63 15.59
CA ALA A 58 -13.04 -7.56 14.79
C ALA A 58 -12.87 -6.16 15.42
N LYS A 59 -12.84 -6.08 16.76
CA LYS A 59 -12.59 -4.83 17.50
C LYS A 59 -11.21 -4.20 17.25
N ASP A 60 -10.24 -5.00 16.84
CA ASP A 60 -8.85 -4.55 16.59
C ASP A 60 -8.59 -4.35 15.08
N LYS A 61 -9.65 -4.43 14.26
CA LYS A 61 -9.59 -4.27 12.81
C LYS A 61 -10.38 -3.06 12.33
N LYS A 62 -9.94 -2.54 11.18
CA LYS A 62 -10.66 -1.59 10.34
C LYS A 62 -10.57 -2.06 8.90
N SER A 63 -11.72 -2.24 8.24
CA SER A 63 -11.79 -2.78 6.86
C SER A 63 -11.08 -4.13 6.68
N ASP A 64 -11.22 -5.02 7.67
CA ASP A 64 -10.59 -6.34 7.77
C ASP A 64 -9.06 -6.37 7.92
N MET A 65 -8.43 -5.22 8.19
CA MET A 65 -7.00 -5.09 8.48
C MET A 65 -6.79 -4.55 9.90
N SER A 66 -5.64 -4.78 10.50
CA SER A 66 -5.22 -4.11 11.72
C SER A 66 -5.20 -2.60 11.51
N ILE A 67 -5.39 -1.83 12.59
CA ILE A 67 -5.36 -0.36 12.52
C ILE A 67 -4.02 0.13 11.94
N ALA A 68 -2.91 -0.54 12.28
CA ALA A 68 -1.58 -0.23 11.76
C ALA A 68 -1.50 -0.41 10.24
N HIS A 69 -1.91 -1.58 9.72
CA HIS A 69 -1.90 -1.84 8.29
C HIS A 69 -2.88 -0.93 7.53
N TYR A 70 -4.06 -0.67 8.09
CA TYR A 70 -5.00 0.29 7.53
C TYR A 70 -4.35 1.67 7.36
N ASN A 71 -3.69 2.18 8.40
CA ASN A 71 -3.01 3.47 8.34
C ASN A 71 -1.86 3.48 7.32
N ALA A 72 -1.11 2.37 7.20
CA ALA A 72 -0.04 2.25 6.22
C ALA A 72 -0.57 2.34 4.77
N VAL A 73 -1.65 1.62 4.46
CA VAL A 73 -2.26 1.65 3.11
C VAL A 73 -2.85 3.03 2.81
N HIS A 74 -3.54 3.65 3.77
CA HIS A 74 -4.07 5.00 3.60
C HIS A 74 -2.98 6.07 3.47
N SER A 75 -1.87 5.94 4.20
CA SER A 75 -0.71 6.83 4.08
C SER A 75 -0.05 6.71 2.69
N ALA A 76 0.11 5.48 2.20
CA ALA A 76 0.60 5.20 0.86
C ALA A 76 -0.32 5.79 -0.23
N ALA A 77 -1.64 5.59 -0.10
CA ALA A 77 -2.63 6.15 -1.02
C ALA A 77 -2.60 7.69 -1.04
N LYS A 78 -2.54 8.33 0.13
CA LYS A 78 -2.42 9.79 0.27
C LYS A 78 -1.13 10.32 -0.37
N THR A 79 -0.01 9.63 -0.16
CA THR A 79 1.28 9.99 -0.77
C THR A 79 1.20 10.00 -2.29
N MET A 80 0.46 9.03 -2.85
CA MET A 80 0.24 8.87 -4.28
C MET A 80 -0.85 9.78 -4.87
N GLY A 81 -1.67 10.42 -4.02
CA GLY A 81 -2.85 11.18 -4.44
C GLY A 81 -3.93 10.29 -5.06
N ILE A 82 -4.11 9.09 -4.52
CA ILE A 82 -5.09 8.11 -4.99
C ILE A 82 -6.21 7.99 -3.96
N ASP A 83 -7.41 8.40 -4.35
CA ASP A 83 -8.58 8.39 -3.47
C ASP A 83 -9.49 7.17 -3.72
N THR A 84 -9.35 6.51 -4.87
CA THR A 84 -10.13 5.33 -5.28
C THR A 84 -9.21 4.21 -5.75
N TRP A 85 -9.24 3.05 -5.06
CA TRP A 85 -8.36 1.90 -5.31
C TRP A 85 -8.93 0.57 -4.75
#